data_AF-A0A7S0KUJ3-F1
#
_entry.id   AF-A0A7S0KUJ3-F1
#
_cell.length_a   1.000
_cell.length_b   1.000
_cell.length_c   1.000
_cell.angle_alpha   90.00
_cell.angle_beta   90.00
_cell.angle_gamma   90.00
#
_symmetry.space_group_name_H-M   'P 1'
#
loop_
_entity.id
_entity.type
_entity.pdbx_description
1 polymer ?
#
loop_
_entity_poly.entity_id
_entity_poly.type
_entity_poly.pdbx_seq_one_letter_code
_entity_poly.pdbx_strand_id
1 'polypeptide(L)'
;MIDRVVSSLQIETAIDEYFVVANWDDALDHPVIRLKSTTLGAAETVLLALQTVGTEDSSLLLLDFDAVYFCDIVSKFRKLQSDPTIRPGVLCFPERVEEQSFKPKYSYIRVDAESNVIEIAEKKRVGPLANTGAYWFASSREYLECAAKVLQEKSFQLGEAYISCVLQKYLDMGKAIMAVDIAEEEYANIGTPDCLERYLQKLGPAFLFDLDGTIVDTDPAYVQAWSKLLASKGAFVDKDFFNKHISGLSDSQVRDKFKIQISSNEKDDEFLKHIGRVKEIPGARDFIRKSQLICMVCIITNSNEVAAIALLKHLGLDDLPLITAQDVQAGKPNPEPYAKAMRDLGVSPSNCMVFEDS
;
A
#
# COMPACT_ATOMS: atom_id res chain seq x y z
N MET A 1 0.37 -6.32 -3.18
CA MET A 1 -0.21 -5.65 -4.37
C MET A 1 -1.50 -4.96 -4.00
N ILE A 2 -2.49 -5.71 -3.49
CA ILE A 2 -3.78 -5.17 -3.00
C ILE A 2 -3.57 -4.03 -2.00
N ASP A 3 -2.77 -4.23 -0.96
CA ASP A 3 -2.50 -3.20 0.06
C ASP A 3 -1.97 -1.90 -0.56
N ARG A 4 -1.17 -2.01 -1.64
CA ARG A 4 -0.62 -0.84 -2.35
C ARG A 4 -1.69 -0.09 -3.14
N VAL A 5 -2.58 -0.82 -3.80
CA VAL A 5 -3.71 -0.21 -4.50
C VAL A 5 -4.67 0.42 -3.49
N VAL A 6 -5.06 -0.30 -2.44
CA VAL A 6 -5.99 0.16 -1.41
C VAL A 6 -5.44 1.40 -0.68
N SER A 7 -4.18 1.38 -0.26
CA SER A 7 -3.53 2.52 0.41
C SER A 7 -3.46 3.77 -0.46
N SER A 8 -3.39 3.63 -1.79
CA SER A 8 -3.40 4.78 -2.70
C SER A 8 -4.71 5.56 -2.74
N LEU A 9 -5.82 4.96 -2.27
CA LEU A 9 -7.15 5.51 -2.43
C LEU A 9 -7.61 6.41 -1.26
N GLN A 10 -6.79 6.55 -0.21
CA GLN A 10 -7.11 7.36 0.98
C GLN A 10 -8.52 7.06 1.55
N ILE A 11 -8.87 5.77 1.59
CA ILE A 11 -10.23 5.25 1.81
C ILE A 11 -10.90 5.82 3.06
N GLU A 12 -10.15 6.02 4.15
CA GLU A 12 -10.65 6.42 5.48
C GLU A 12 -11.40 7.77 5.51
N THR A 13 -11.34 8.57 4.44
CA THR A 13 -12.03 9.87 4.38
C THR A 13 -12.95 10.04 3.17
N ALA A 14 -12.90 9.12 2.20
CA ALA A 14 -13.41 9.37 0.85
C ALA A 14 -14.36 8.31 0.28
N ILE A 15 -14.53 7.16 0.92
CA ILE A 15 -15.37 6.06 0.42
C ILE A 15 -16.22 5.51 1.56
N ASP A 16 -17.52 5.33 1.33
CA ASP A 16 -18.45 4.81 2.35
C ASP A 16 -18.17 3.33 2.66
N GLU A 17 -17.93 2.53 1.63
CA GLU A 17 -17.67 1.09 1.72
C GLU A 17 -16.80 0.61 0.55
N TYR A 18 -15.92 -0.37 0.78
CA TYR A 18 -15.13 -1.01 -0.28
C TYR A 18 -15.03 -2.52 -0.07
N PHE A 19 -14.83 -3.24 -1.17
CA PHE A 19 -14.64 -4.68 -1.19
C PHE A 19 -13.55 -5.08 -2.17
N VAL A 20 -12.74 -6.06 -1.79
CA VAL A 20 -11.88 -6.80 -2.70
C VAL A 20 -12.67 -7.99 -3.25
N VAL A 21 -12.78 -8.12 -4.57
CA VAL A 21 -13.44 -9.26 -5.20
C VAL A 21 -12.39 -10.27 -5.65
N ALA A 22 -12.46 -11.49 -5.13
CA ALA A 22 -11.44 -12.51 -5.35
C ALA A 22 -12.08 -13.90 -5.53
N ASN A 23 -11.42 -14.78 -6.28
CA ASN A 23 -11.83 -16.18 -6.46
C ASN A 23 -10.81 -17.19 -5.88
N TRP A 24 -9.88 -16.72 -5.04
CA TRP A 24 -8.87 -17.53 -4.37
C TRP A 24 -9.06 -17.47 -2.85
N ASP A 25 -8.45 -18.43 -2.14
CA ASP A 25 -8.76 -18.71 -0.74
C ASP A 25 -7.88 -18.00 0.29
N ASP A 26 -6.85 -17.26 -0.16
CA ASP A 26 -5.89 -16.62 0.73
C ASP A 26 -6.56 -15.68 1.74
N ALA A 27 -5.99 -15.66 2.95
CA ALA A 27 -6.38 -14.69 3.96
C ALA A 27 -5.92 -13.30 3.50
N LEU A 28 -6.87 -12.39 3.31
CA LEU A 28 -6.61 -10.99 2.99
C LEU A 28 -7.09 -10.14 4.16
N ASP A 29 -6.29 -9.15 4.55
CA ASP A 29 -6.63 -8.19 5.60
C ASP A 29 -7.53 -7.06 5.06
N HIS A 30 -8.56 -7.44 4.30
CA HIS A 30 -9.51 -6.55 3.65
C HIS A 30 -10.92 -7.16 3.67
N PRO A 31 -11.99 -6.36 3.53
CA PRO A 31 -13.33 -6.89 3.26
C PRO A 31 -13.33 -7.60 1.89
N VAL A 32 -13.60 -8.91 1.86
CA VAL A 32 -13.53 -9.72 0.63
C VAL A 32 -14.90 -10.29 0.25
N ILE A 33 -15.28 -10.14 -1.02
CA ILE A 33 -16.35 -10.90 -1.65
C ILE A 33 -15.73 -12.07 -2.41
N ARG A 34 -15.95 -13.29 -1.92
CA ARG A 34 -15.39 -14.51 -2.50
C ARG A 34 -16.30 -15.09 -3.58
N LEU A 35 -15.79 -15.18 -4.81
CA LEU A 35 -16.46 -15.83 -5.93
C LEU A 35 -16.12 -17.33 -5.95
N LYS A 36 -17.12 -18.15 -6.30
CA LYS A 36 -17.00 -19.62 -6.27
C LYS A 36 -16.24 -20.23 -7.45
N SER A 37 -16.06 -19.46 -8.52
CA SER A 37 -15.46 -19.93 -9.76
C SER A 37 -14.81 -18.77 -10.51
N THR A 38 -13.94 -19.11 -11.46
CA THR A 38 -13.48 -18.17 -12.48
C THR A 38 -14.67 -17.60 -13.25
N THR A 39 -14.60 -16.31 -13.53
CA THR A 39 -15.61 -15.58 -14.28
C THR A 39 -15.19 -15.45 -15.75
N LEU A 40 -16.13 -15.01 -16.59
CA LEU A 40 -15.92 -14.65 -17.98
C LEU A 40 -15.15 -13.33 -18.13
N GLY A 41 -14.85 -12.61 -17.05
CA GLY A 41 -14.10 -11.37 -17.07
C GLY A 41 -14.49 -10.39 -15.96
N ALA A 42 -13.89 -9.20 -15.99
CA ALA A 42 -14.13 -8.16 -14.98
C ALA A 42 -15.60 -7.74 -14.89
N ALA A 43 -16.34 -7.70 -16.01
CA ALA A 43 -17.75 -7.30 -16.01
C ALA A 43 -18.63 -8.29 -15.22
N GLU A 44 -18.43 -9.59 -15.41
CA GLU A 44 -19.14 -10.63 -14.65
C GLU A 44 -18.70 -10.65 -13.18
N THR A 45 -17.41 -10.45 -12.92
CA THR A 45 -16.85 -10.37 -11.56
C THR A 45 -17.57 -9.32 -10.73
N VAL A 46 -17.71 -8.10 -11.25
CA VAL A 46 -18.40 -7.00 -10.58
C VAL A 46 -19.91 -7.27 -10.47
N LEU A 47 -20.53 -7.85 -11.52
CA LEU A 47 -21.95 -8.20 -11.48
C LEU A 47 -22.26 -9.19 -10.35
N LEU A 48 -21.47 -10.25 -10.22
CA LEU A 48 -21.63 -11.25 -9.16
C LEU A 48 -21.37 -10.64 -7.78
N ALA A 49 -20.38 -9.75 -7.67
CA ALA A 49 -20.08 -9.07 -6.41
C ALA A 49 -21.25 -8.17 -5.97
N LEU A 50 -21.77 -7.31 -6.85
CA LEU A 50 -22.88 -6.40 -6.53
C LEU A 50 -24.15 -7.16 -6.14
N GLN A 51 -24.39 -8.35 -6.69
CA GLN A 51 -25.51 -9.21 -6.28
C GLN A 51 -25.42 -9.70 -4.82
N THR A 52 -24.25 -9.60 -4.18
CA THR A 52 -24.04 -9.98 -2.77
C THR A 52 -24.12 -8.81 -1.79
N VAL A 53 -23.84 -7.57 -2.23
CA VAL A 53 -23.64 -6.41 -1.34
C VAL A 53 -24.96 -5.69 -1.00
N GLY A 54 -25.99 -5.78 -1.84
CA GLY A 54 -27.30 -5.18 -1.56
C GLY A 54 -28.08 -4.78 -2.80
N THR A 55 -29.25 -4.16 -2.62
CA THR A 55 -30.15 -3.73 -3.71
C THR A 55 -30.36 -2.21 -3.80
N GLU A 56 -29.77 -1.45 -2.87
CA GLU A 56 -29.79 0.00 -2.91
C GLU A 56 -28.90 0.51 -4.05
N ASP A 57 -29.41 1.49 -4.79
CA ASP A 57 -28.71 2.06 -5.94
C ASP A 57 -27.68 3.08 -5.45
N SER A 58 -26.43 2.92 -5.87
CA SER A 58 -25.30 3.71 -5.41
C SER A 58 -24.31 3.96 -6.55
N SER A 59 -23.49 5.00 -6.43
CA SER A 59 -22.40 5.19 -7.39
C SER A 59 -21.26 4.21 -7.12
N LEU A 60 -20.61 3.73 -8.17
CA LEU A 60 -19.54 2.75 -8.09
C LEU A 60 -18.22 3.35 -8.54
N LEU A 61 -17.14 3.01 -7.84
CA LEU A 61 -15.77 3.17 -8.30
C LEU A 61 -15.15 1.78 -8.42
N LEU A 62 -14.83 1.37 -9.64
CA LEU A 62 -14.19 0.09 -9.95
C LEU A 62 -12.72 0.34 -10.26
N LEU A 63 -11.85 -0.50 -9.71
CA LEU A 63 -10.40 -0.38 -9.86
C LEU A 63 -9.80 -1.76 -10.12
N ASP A 64 -8.93 -1.82 -11.12
CA ASP A 64 -8.10 -3.00 -11.34
C ASP A 64 -7.02 -3.11 -10.25
N PHE A 65 -6.73 -4.33 -9.81
CA PHE A 65 -5.79 -4.58 -8.71
C PHE A 65 -4.31 -4.39 -9.11
N ASP A 66 -4.06 -4.18 -10.40
CA ASP A 66 -2.75 -3.94 -10.99
C ASP A 66 -2.53 -2.46 -11.38
N ALA A 67 -3.40 -1.57 -10.90
CA ALA A 67 -3.34 -0.13 -11.11
C ALA A 67 -3.03 0.61 -9.80
N VAL A 68 -1.85 1.25 -9.74
CA VAL A 68 -1.43 2.08 -8.60
C VAL A 68 -1.58 3.55 -8.97
N TYR A 69 -2.23 4.32 -8.10
CA TYR A 69 -2.44 5.75 -8.29
C TYR A 69 -1.62 6.55 -7.27
N PHE A 70 -1.12 7.72 -7.66
CA PHE A 70 -0.36 8.62 -6.76
C PHE A 70 -1.07 9.95 -6.53
N CYS A 71 -2.31 10.06 -7.00
CA CYS A 71 -3.16 11.23 -6.84
C CYS A 71 -4.54 10.83 -6.28
N ASP A 72 -5.29 11.80 -5.79
CA ASP A 72 -6.68 11.60 -5.33
C ASP A 72 -7.65 11.42 -6.51
N ILE A 73 -7.77 10.18 -6.96
CA ILE A 73 -8.70 9.82 -8.04
C ILE A 73 -10.18 9.87 -7.61
N VAL A 74 -10.45 9.72 -6.30
CA VAL A 74 -11.83 9.74 -5.78
C VAL A 74 -12.42 11.13 -5.96
N SER A 75 -11.67 12.18 -5.61
CA SER A 75 -12.08 13.56 -5.84
C SER A 75 -12.21 13.91 -7.33
N LYS A 76 -11.43 13.29 -8.21
CA LYS A 76 -11.59 13.47 -9.67
C LYS A 76 -12.96 12.96 -10.14
N PHE A 77 -13.38 11.77 -9.71
CA PHE A 77 -14.68 11.20 -10.08
C PHE A 77 -15.88 11.83 -9.37
N ARG A 78 -15.74 12.24 -8.10
CA ARG A 78 -16.81 12.95 -7.37
C ARG A 78 -17.27 14.22 -8.09
N LYS A 79 -16.39 14.90 -8.83
CA LYS A 79 -16.77 16.06 -9.65
C LYS A 79 -17.83 15.69 -10.70
N LEU A 80 -17.78 14.47 -11.24
CA LEU A 80 -18.74 13.99 -12.23
C LEU A 80 -20.13 13.75 -11.63
N GLN A 81 -20.24 13.40 -10.35
CA GLN A 81 -21.54 13.20 -9.69
C GLN A 81 -22.44 14.44 -9.73
N SER A 82 -21.85 15.63 -9.87
CA SER A 82 -22.60 16.88 -9.95
C SER A 82 -23.28 17.11 -11.31
N ASP A 83 -22.86 16.39 -12.35
CA ASP A 83 -23.42 16.48 -13.69
C ASP A 83 -24.41 15.32 -13.94
N PRO A 84 -25.72 15.57 -14.02
CA PRO A 84 -26.72 14.52 -14.20
C PRO A 84 -26.69 13.88 -15.60
N THR A 85 -25.97 14.46 -16.54
CA THR A 85 -25.84 13.94 -17.92
C THR A 85 -24.75 12.88 -18.04
N ILE A 86 -23.71 12.98 -17.21
CA ILE A 86 -22.59 12.06 -17.20
C ILE A 86 -22.98 10.82 -16.42
N ARG A 87 -22.92 9.66 -17.07
CA ARG A 87 -23.39 8.39 -16.51
C ARG A 87 -22.23 7.53 -16.03
N PRO A 88 -21.24 7.23 -16.87
CA PRO A 88 -19.93 6.75 -16.40
C PRO A 88 -18.80 7.75 -16.64
N GLY A 89 -17.70 7.51 -15.93
CA GLY A 89 -16.42 8.16 -16.14
C GLY A 89 -15.30 7.13 -16.26
N VAL A 90 -14.29 7.43 -17.06
CA VAL A 90 -13.08 6.61 -17.20
C VAL A 90 -11.86 7.47 -16.94
N LEU A 91 -10.92 6.97 -16.14
CA LEU A 91 -9.66 7.68 -15.91
C LEU A 91 -8.66 7.28 -16.99
N CYS A 92 -8.05 8.25 -17.65
CA CYS A 92 -7.20 7.99 -18.81
C CYS A 92 -5.99 8.91 -18.89
N PHE A 93 -4.99 8.46 -19.63
CA PHE A 93 -3.75 9.18 -19.89
C PHE A 93 -3.34 9.01 -21.36
N PRO A 94 -2.60 9.96 -21.94
CA PRO A 94 -2.02 9.80 -23.27
C PRO A 94 -0.85 8.80 -23.22
N GLU A 95 -0.96 7.67 -23.91
CA GLU A 95 0.15 6.70 -23.96
C GLU A 95 1.24 7.19 -24.94
N ARG A 96 2.44 7.47 -24.44
CA ARG A 96 3.58 7.96 -25.22
C ARG A 96 3.96 6.99 -26.34
N VAL A 97 4.25 7.55 -27.52
CA VAL A 97 4.57 6.78 -28.73
C VAL A 97 5.79 5.88 -28.53
N GLU A 98 6.78 6.36 -27.76
CA GLU A 98 8.00 5.62 -27.44
C GLU A 98 7.74 4.40 -26.54
N GLU A 99 6.64 4.42 -25.78
CA GLU A 99 6.23 3.36 -24.86
C GLU A 99 5.17 2.42 -25.44
N GLN A 100 4.67 2.72 -26.65
CA GLN A 100 3.68 1.90 -27.33
C GLN A 100 4.26 0.53 -27.62
N SER A 101 3.84 -0.46 -26.82
CA SER A 101 4.07 -1.85 -27.18
C SER A 101 3.37 -2.16 -28.51
N PHE A 102 4.00 -3.01 -29.32
CA PHE A 102 3.36 -3.61 -30.50
C PHE A 102 2.05 -4.34 -30.15
N LYS A 103 1.89 -4.77 -28.90
CA LYS A 103 0.65 -5.36 -28.38
C LYS A 103 -0.04 -4.35 -27.46
N PRO A 104 -1.19 -3.78 -27.87
CA PRO A 104 -1.95 -2.87 -27.02
C PRO A 104 -2.34 -3.57 -25.70
N LYS A 105 -2.11 -2.91 -24.57
CA LYS A 105 -2.28 -3.50 -23.23
C LYS A 105 -3.55 -3.05 -22.52
N TYR A 106 -4.03 -1.86 -22.86
CA TYR A 106 -5.16 -1.19 -22.21
C TYR A 106 -6.42 -1.26 -23.08
N SER A 107 -7.54 -0.80 -22.53
CA SER A 107 -8.60 -0.22 -23.35
C SER A 107 -8.20 1.18 -23.82
N TYR A 108 -8.42 1.45 -25.10
CA TYR A 108 -8.11 2.74 -25.71
C TYR A 108 -9.39 3.51 -25.98
N ILE A 109 -9.30 4.82 -25.86
CA ILE A 109 -10.43 5.73 -25.86
C ILE A 109 -10.17 6.83 -26.90
N ARG A 110 -11.20 7.12 -27.70
CA ARG A 110 -11.28 8.34 -28.51
C ARG A 110 -12.35 9.25 -27.93
N VAL A 111 -12.03 10.53 -27.80
CA VAL A 111 -12.91 11.56 -27.24
C VAL A 111 -13.22 12.66 -28.26
N ASP A 112 -14.26 13.43 -28.00
CA ASP A 112 -14.54 14.69 -28.69
C ASP A 112 -13.78 15.87 -28.04
N ALA A 113 -14.12 17.11 -28.42
CA ALA A 113 -13.47 18.31 -27.90
C ALA A 113 -13.84 18.64 -26.43
N GLU A 114 -14.87 18.00 -25.89
CA GLU A 114 -15.39 18.18 -24.53
C GLU A 114 -15.01 17.00 -23.62
N SER A 115 -14.11 16.14 -24.08
CA SER A 115 -13.68 14.90 -23.40
C SER A 115 -14.78 13.84 -23.24
N ASN A 116 -15.88 13.94 -24.02
CA ASN A 116 -16.86 12.87 -24.07
C ASN A 116 -16.30 11.70 -24.89
N VAL A 117 -16.45 10.49 -24.38
CA VAL A 117 -16.00 9.28 -25.09
C VAL A 117 -16.89 9.03 -26.31
N ILE A 118 -16.25 8.95 -27.48
CA ILE A 118 -16.88 8.60 -28.77
C ILE A 118 -16.72 7.11 -29.05
N GLU A 119 -15.55 6.54 -28.77
CA GLU A 119 -15.23 5.14 -29.05
C GLU A 119 -14.31 4.60 -27.95
N ILE A 120 -14.56 3.36 -27.52
CA ILE A 120 -13.71 2.61 -26.59
C ILE A 120 -13.50 1.19 -27.12
N ALA A 121 -12.29 0.67 -27.03
CA ALA A 121 -12.01 -0.71 -27.40
C ALA A 121 -10.90 -1.35 -26.55
N GLU A 122 -11.12 -2.60 -26.15
CA GLU A 122 -10.14 -3.38 -25.43
C GLU A 122 -9.02 -3.88 -26.35
N LYS A 123 -7.75 -3.69 -25.95
CA LYS A 123 -6.56 -4.20 -26.67
C LYS A 123 -6.51 -3.78 -28.15
N LYS A 124 -7.19 -2.70 -28.52
CA LYS A 124 -7.23 -2.13 -29.86
C LYS A 124 -7.19 -0.61 -29.77
N ARG A 125 -6.19 0.01 -30.41
CA ARG A 125 -6.00 1.47 -30.41
C ARG A 125 -7.06 2.15 -31.29
N VAL A 126 -8.07 2.76 -30.66
CA VAL A 126 -9.12 3.55 -31.33
C VAL A 126 -8.94 5.06 -31.18
N GLY A 127 -8.10 5.47 -30.24
CA GLY A 127 -7.74 6.86 -29.96
C GLY A 127 -6.44 6.96 -29.16
N PRO A 128 -6.01 8.18 -28.82
CA PRO A 128 -4.71 8.45 -28.21
C PRO A 128 -4.68 8.17 -26.70
N LEU A 129 -5.84 8.03 -26.06
CA LEU A 129 -5.94 7.87 -24.61
C LEU A 129 -6.01 6.38 -24.26
N ALA A 130 -5.25 5.97 -23.27
CA ALA A 130 -5.32 4.67 -22.62
C ALA A 130 -6.05 4.81 -21.28
N ASN A 131 -6.91 3.84 -20.99
CA ASN A 131 -7.59 3.74 -19.70
C ASN A 131 -6.65 3.15 -18.64
N THR A 132 -6.69 3.69 -17.41
CA THR A 132 -5.84 3.24 -16.30
C THR A 132 -6.33 1.98 -15.60
N GLY A 133 -7.58 1.56 -15.86
CA GLY A 133 -8.27 0.53 -15.08
C GLY A 133 -9.10 1.12 -13.93
N ALA A 134 -9.39 2.43 -13.96
CA ALA A 134 -10.33 3.07 -13.05
C ALA A 134 -11.60 3.53 -13.77
N TYR A 135 -12.74 3.13 -13.22
CA TYR A 135 -14.05 3.34 -13.81
C TYR A 135 -15.01 3.85 -12.75
N TRP A 136 -15.75 4.91 -13.07
CA TRP A 136 -16.83 5.40 -12.23
C TRP A 136 -18.18 5.19 -12.92
N PHE A 137 -19.19 4.80 -12.15
CA PHE A 137 -20.57 4.69 -12.62
C PHE A 137 -21.50 5.42 -11.64
N ALA A 138 -22.43 6.21 -12.16
CA ALA A 138 -23.40 6.95 -11.37
C ALA A 138 -24.41 6.04 -10.64
N SER A 139 -24.67 4.84 -11.16
CA SER A 139 -25.70 3.91 -10.65
C SER A 139 -25.25 2.46 -10.77
N SER A 140 -25.26 1.75 -9.65
CA SER A 140 -24.98 0.32 -9.55
C SER A 140 -26.06 -0.52 -10.21
N ARG A 141 -27.32 -0.07 -10.14
CA ARG A 141 -28.44 -0.70 -10.85
C ARG A 141 -28.25 -0.62 -12.36
N GLU A 142 -27.88 0.55 -12.86
CA GLU A 142 -27.65 0.78 -14.29
C GLU A 142 -26.44 -0.02 -14.80
N TYR A 143 -25.38 -0.12 -13.99
CA TYR A 143 -24.24 -1.01 -14.26
C TYR A 143 -24.70 -2.47 -14.39
N LEU A 144 -25.47 -2.98 -13.43
CA LEU A 144 -25.98 -4.37 -13.42
C LEU A 144 -26.81 -4.67 -14.67
N GLU A 145 -27.70 -3.76 -15.08
CA GLU A 145 -28.52 -3.91 -16.29
C GLU A 145 -27.66 -4.00 -17.55
N CYS A 146 -26.65 -3.14 -17.70
CA CYS A 146 -25.75 -3.16 -18.84
C CYS A 146 -24.84 -4.40 -18.84
N ALA A 147 -24.26 -4.76 -17.70
CA ALA A 147 -23.40 -5.93 -17.56
C ALA A 147 -24.18 -7.23 -17.86
N ALA A 148 -25.41 -7.37 -17.37
CA ALA A 148 -26.27 -8.51 -17.66
C ALA A 148 -26.55 -8.65 -19.17
N LYS A 149 -26.82 -7.53 -19.87
CA LYS A 149 -27.01 -7.53 -21.33
C LYS A 149 -25.73 -7.94 -22.06
N VAL A 150 -24.57 -7.42 -21.66
CA VAL A 150 -23.27 -7.80 -22.25
C VAL A 150 -23.03 -9.31 -22.16
N LEU A 151 -23.32 -9.91 -21.00
CA LEU A 151 -23.15 -11.35 -20.79
C LEU A 151 -24.17 -12.17 -21.57
N GLN A 152 -25.44 -11.75 -21.58
CA GLN A 152 -26.53 -12.45 -22.28
C GLN A 152 -26.33 -12.44 -23.81
N GLU A 153 -25.98 -11.28 -24.36
CA GLU A 153 -25.76 -11.09 -25.80
C GLU A 153 -24.38 -11.61 -26.24
N LYS A 154 -23.49 -11.92 -25.30
CA LYS A 154 -22.07 -12.22 -25.54
C LYS A 154 -21.38 -11.09 -26.32
N SER A 155 -21.70 -9.86 -25.96
CA SER A 155 -21.20 -8.63 -26.58
C SER A 155 -19.78 -8.29 -26.11
N PHE A 156 -18.87 -9.24 -26.25
CA PHE A 156 -17.46 -9.08 -25.91
C PHE A 156 -16.55 -9.80 -26.91
N GLN A 157 -15.36 -9.26 -27.08
CA GLN A 157 -14.36 -9.77 -28.01
C GLN A 157 -13.20 -10.41 -27.23
N LEU A 158 -12.36 -11.20 -27.90
CA LEU A 158 -11.19 -11.85 -27.26
C LEU A 158 -11.54 -12.88 -26.17
N GLY A 159 -12.81 -13.28 -26.05
CA GLY A 159 -13.26 -14.34 -25.13
C GLY A 159 -13.47 -13.89 -23.69
N GLU A 160 -13.29 -12.60 -23.38
CA GLU A 160 -13.40 -12.06 -22.02
C GLU A 160 -14.35 -10.85 -21.97
N ALA A 161 -15.19 -10.78 -20.93
CA ALA A 161 -16.13 -9.70 -20.67
C ALA A 161 -15.46 -8.59 -19.85
N TYR A 162 -14.80 -7.65 -20.53
CA TYR A 162 -14.16 -6.48 -19.92
C TYR A 162 -15.16 -5.39 -19.52
N ILE A 163 -14.75 -4.48 -18.63
CA ILE A 163 -15.55 -3.30 -18.26
C ILE A 163 -15.79 -2.38 -19.47
N SER A 164 -14.84 -2.33 -20.41
CA SER A 164 -14.99 -1.60 -21.69
C SER A 164 -16.21 -2.06 -22.50
N CYS A 165 -16.62 -3.34 -22.40
CA CYS A 165 -17.86 -3.83 -23.02
C CYS A 165 -19.12 -3.23 -22.38
N VAL A 166 -19.11 -3.02 -21.05
CA VAL A 166 -20.20 -2.37 -20.34
C VAL A 166 -20.29 -0.90 -20.75
N LEU A 167 -19.16 -0.20 -20.83
CA LEU A 167 -19.10 1.19 -21.30
C LEU A 167 -19.60 1.32 -22.75
N GLN A 168 -19.23 0.41 -23.64
CA GLN A 168 -19.76 0.39 -25.00
C GLN A 168 -21.29 0.30 -25.00
N LYS A 169 -21.89 -0.49 -24.10
CA LYS A 169 -23.36 -0.57 -23.97
C LYS A 169 -23.98 0.76 -23.53
N TYR A 170 -23.30 1.54 -22.69
CA TYR A 170 -23.74 2.89 -22.35
C TYR A 170 -23.72 3.83 -23.57
N LEU A 171 -22.67 3.76 -24.39
CA LEU A 171 -22.59 4.53 -25.66
C LEU A 171 -23.72 4.14 -26.61
N ASP A 172 -23.98 2.83 -26.78
CA ASP A 172 -25.05 2.32 -27.64
C ASP A 172 -26.45 2.80 -27.18
N MET A 173 -26.60 3.09 -25.88
CA MET A 173 -27.82 3.66 -25.28
C MET A 173 -27.86 5.19 -25.37
N GLY A 174 -26.88 5.84 -26.00
CA GLY A 174 -26.78 7.29 -26.13
C GLY A 174 -26.44 8.02 -24.83
N LYS A 175 -25.82 7.32 -23.86
CA LYS A 175 -25.43 7.91 -22.57
C LYS A 175 -24.04 8.50 -22.65
N ALA A 176 -23.88 9.70 -22.10
CA ALA A 176 -22.58 10.37 -22.06
C ALA A 176 -21.64 9.68 -21.09
N ILE A 177 -20.40 9.46 -21.54
CA ILE A 177 -19.30 8.92 -20.75
C ILE A 177 -18.19 9.95 -20.78
N MET A 178 -17.67 10.33 -19.62
CA MET A 178 -16.61 11.32 -19.51
C MET A 178 -15.23 10.66 -19.41
N ALA A 179 -14.29 11.09 -20.23
CA ALA A 179 -12.88 10.79 -20.05
C ALA A 179 -12.26 11.80 -19.07
N VAL A 180 -11.65 11.31 -18.00
CA VAL A 180 -11.02 12.12 -16.96
C VAL A 180 -9.52 11.94 -17.06
N ASP A 181 -8.81 13.04 -17.27
CA ASP A 181 -7.36 12.99 -17.42
C ASP A 181 -6.63 12.78 -16.09
N ILE A 182 -5.60 11.95 -16.15
CA ILE A 182 -4.57 11.80 -15.14
C ILE A 182 -3.20 11.97 -15.78
N ALA A 183 -2.28 12.59 -15.06
CA ALA A 183 -0.92 12.70 -15.54
C ALA A 183 -0.25 11.31 -15.46
N GLU A 184 0.61 10.98 -16.43
CA GLU A 184 1.24 9.66 -16.50
C GLU A 184 2.14 9.37 -15.29
N GLU A 185 2.61 10.40 -14.62
CA GLU A 185 3.42 10.33 -13.41
C GLU A 185 2.57 10.01 -12.17
N GLU A 186 1.26 10.24 -12.25
CA GLU A 186 0.28 9.97 -11.19
C GLU A 186 -0.31 8.55 -11.26
N TYR A 187 0.14 7.72 -12.22
CA TYR A 187 -0.33 6.36 -12.44
C TYR A 187 0.82 5.37 -12.72
N ALA A 188 0.66 4.14 -12.26
CA ALA A 188 1.49 3.02 -12.67
C ALA A 188 0.67 1.74 -12.85
N ASN A 189 0.84 1.08 -13.99
CA ASN A 189 0.41 -0.30 -14.20
C ASN A 189 1.49 -1.25 -13.67
N ILE A 190 1.09 -2.33 -12.99
CA ILE A 190 1.97 -3.39 -12.49
C ILE A 190 1.52 -4.80 -12.91
N GLY A 191 0.66 -4.90 -13.93
CA GLY A 191 0.04 -6.14 -14.40
C GLY A 191 0.91 -7.00 -15.32
N THR A 192 2.06 -6.48 -15.77
CA THR A 192 3.05 -7.24 -16.54
C THR A 192 4.45 -7.10 -15.94
N PRO A 193 5.36 -8.09 -16.11
CA PRO A 193 6.72 -8.02 -15.55
C PRO A 193 7.47 -6.74 -15.93
N ASP A 194 7.39 -6.31 -17.20
CA ASP A 194 8.04 -5.07 -17.65
C ASP A 194 7.47 -3.81 -16.96
N CYS A 195 6.16 -3.79 -16.76
CA CYS A 195 5.48 -2.67 -16.09
C CYS A 195 5.84 -2.63 -14.59
N LEU A 196 5.92 -3.80 -13.94
CA LEU A 196 6.40 -3.92 -12.57
C LEU A 196 7.85 -3.47 -12.44
N GLU A 197 8.74 -3.89 -13.34
CA GLU A 197 10.15 -3.48 -13.30
C GLU A 197 10.29 -1.96 -13.45
N ARG A 198 9.56 -1.34 -14.39
CA ARG A 198 9.52 0.13 -14.53
C ARG A 198 8.98 0.82 -13.29
N TYR A 199 7.92 0.29 -12.68
CA TYR A 199 7.38 0.82 -11.43
C TYR A 199 8.44 0.78 -10.31
N LEU A 200 9.13 -0.35 -10.15
CA LEU A 200 10.21 -0.49 -9.15
C LEU A 200 11.39 0.44 -9.42
N GLN A 201 11.71 0.73 -10.70
CA GLN A 201 12.72 1.74 -11.07
C GLN A 201 12.27 3.19 -10.81
N LYS A 202 10.96 3.47 -10.87
CA LYS A 202 10.39 4.79 -10.55
C LYS A 202 10.30 5.04 -9.05
N LEU A 203 10.18 4.00 -8.22
CA LEU A 203 10.17 4.17 -6.77
C LEU A 203 11.48 4.82 -6.34
N GLY A 204 11.37 5.87 -5.53
CA GLY A 204 12.52 6.51 -4.91
C GLY A 204 13.32 5.52 -4.07
N PRO A 205 14.51 5.92 -3.56
CA PRO A 205 15.33 5.02 -2.77
C PRO A 205 14.52 4.42 -1.62
N ALA A 206 14.72 3.13 -1.34
CA ALA A 206 14.11 2.49 -0.19
C ALA A 206 14.61 3.15 1.10
N PHE A 207 13.69 3.44 2.02
CA PHE A 207 14.03 4.07 3.29
C PHE A 207 14.18 3.01 4.37
N LEU A 208 15.37 2.96 4.96
CA LEU A 208 15.73 2.03 6.02
C LEU A 208 15.89 2.84 7.30
N PHE A 209 15.01 2.61 8.28
CA PHE A 209 15.01 3.40 9.51
C PHE A 209 15.52 2.57 10.68
N ASP A 210 16.38 3.15 11.51
CA ASP A 210 16.54 2.69 12.88
C ASP A 210 15.26 2.92 13.70
N LEU A 211 15.04 2.10 14.73
CA LEU A 211 13.91 2.20 15.65
C LEU A 211 14.26 3.05 16.86
N ASP A 212 15.19 2.55 17.68
CA ASP A 212 15.58 3.15 18.96
C ASP A 212 16.32 4.46 18.69
N GLY A 213 15.92 5.56 19.34
CA GLY A 213 16.54 6.88 19.20
C GLY A 213 16.22 7.63 17.90
N THR A 214 15.86 6.91 16.83
CA THR A 214 15.47 7.49 15.53
C THR A 214 13.96 7.65 15.36
N ILE A 215 13.17 6.61 15.65
CA ILE A 215 11.69 6.64 15.56
C ILE A 215 11.08 6.85 16.95
N VAL A 216 11.69 6.26 17.98
CA VAL A 216 11.16 6.27 19.33
C VAL A 216 12.25 6.46 20.37
N ASP A 217 12.02 7.39 21.30
CA ASP A 217 12.83 7.57 22.50
C ASP A 217 12.52 6.44 23.50
N THR A 218 13.39 5.42 23.52
CA THR A 218 13.27 4.23 24.38
C THR A 218 14.00 4.39 25.72
N ASP A 219 14.83 5.42 25.87
CA ASP A 219 15.61 5.69 27.09
C ASP A 219 14.76 5.74 28.36
N PRO A 220 13.60 6.45 28.41
CA PRO A 220 12.81 6.55 29.62
C PRO A 220 12.32 5.19 30.15
N ALA A 221 12.04 4.24 29.26
CA ALA A 221 11.63 2.89 29.63
C ALA A 221 12.83 2.04 30.05
N TYR A 222 13.94 2.09 29.30
CA TYR A 222 15.16 1.35 29.65
C TYR A 222 15.78 1.80 30.97
N VAL A 223 15.79 3.09 31.28
CA VAL A 223 16.25 3.61 32.59
C VAL A 223 15.48 2.95 33.73
N GLN A 224 14.15 2.79 33.60
CA GLN A 224 13.34 2.14 34.64
C GLN A 224 13.60 0.64 34.72
N ALA A 225 13.72 -0.02 33.56
CA ALA A 225 14.00 -1.45 33.53
C ALA A 225 15.33 -1.77 34.21
N TRP A 226 16.39 -1.07 33.84
CA TRP A 226 17.71 -1.26 34.46
C TRP A 226 17.75 -0.81 35.92
N SER A 227 17.05 0.26 36.29
CA SER A 227 16.89 0.66 37.69
C SER A 227 16.28 -0.46 38.52
N LYS A 228 15.21 -1.10 38.04
CA LYS A 228 14.56 -2.20 38.75
C LYS A 228 15.45 -3.44 38.84
N LEU A 229 16.08 -3.83 37.73
CA LEU A 229 16.89 -5.05 37.66
C LEU A 229 18.16 -4.94 38.50
N LEU A 230 18.81 -3.78 38.49
CA LEU A 230 20.05 -3.54 39.24
C LEU A 230 19.82 -3.07 40.68
N ALA A 231 18.60 -2.68 41.07
CA ALA A 231 18.27 -2.35 42.46
C ALA A 231 18.57 -3.52 43.42
N SER A 232 18.34 -4.76 42.99
CA SER A 232 18.66 -5.98 43.76
C SER A 232 20.16 -6.14 44.05
N LYS A 233 21.01 -5.42 43.31
CA LYS A 233 22.48 -5.39 43.46
C LYS A 233 22.96 -4.10 44.14
N GLY A 234 22.04 -3.28 44.65
CA GLY A 234 22.35 -2.02 45.32
C GLY A 234 22.72 -0.86 44.39
N ALA A 235 22.49 -1.00 43.07
CA ALA A 235 22.74 0.08 42.13
C ALA A 235 21.54 1.03 42.03
N PHE A 236 21.83 2.32 41.91
CA PHE A 236 20.86 3.34 41.52
C PHE A 236 21.13 3.73 40.07
N VAL A 237 20.17 3.46 39.18
CA VAL A 237 20.25 3.79 37.76
C VAL A 237 19.34 4.98 37.50
N ASP A 238 19.94 6.15 37.34
CA ASP A 238 19.29 7.33 36.76
C ASP A 238 19.68 7.49 35.28
N LYS A 239 19.17 8.55 34.65
CA LYS A 239 19.44 8.84 33.24
C LYS A 239 20.93 9.04 32.97
N ASP A 240 21.65 9.72 33.86
CA ASP A 240 23.08 9.99 33.69
C ASP A 240 23.90 8.69 33.78
N PHE A 241 23.58 7.82 34.75
CA PHE A 241 24.19 6.51 34.85
C PHE A 241 23.92 5.67 33.61
N PHE A 242 22.67 5.64 33.14
CA PHE A 242 22.27 4.90 31.96
C PHE A 242 23.05 5.38 30.72
N ASN A 243 23.05 6.68 30.44
CA ASN A 243 23.74 7.25 29.28
C ASN A 243 25.25 7.00 29.31
N LYS A 244 25.87 7.09 30.48
CA LYS A 244 27.34 6.93 30.62
C LYS A 244 27.80 5.48 30.62
N HIS A 245 26.96 4.56 31.11
CA HIS A 245 27.41 3.21 31.42
C HIS A 245 26.64 2.08 30.73
N ILE A 246 25.45 2.32 30.20
CA ILE A 246 24.57 1.30 29.61
C ILE A 246 24.22 1.62 28.15
N SER A 247 23.85 2.86 27.83
CA SER A 247 23.46 3.26 26.46
C SER A 247 24.55 2.94 25.44
N GLY A 248 24.14 2.45 24.27
CA GLY A 248 25.03 2.00 23.18
C GLY A 248 25.76 0.67 23.41
N LEU A 249 25.57 -0.01 24.56
CA LEU A 249 26.11 -1.34 24.81
C LEU A 249 25.09 -2.43 24.51
N SER A 250 25.56 -3.56 23.99
CA SER A 250 24.73 -4.77 23.89
C SER A 250 24.43 -5.35 25.26
N ASP A 251 23.35 -6.14 25.35
CA ASP A 251 22.98 -6.82 26.60
C ASP A 251 24.13 -7.67 27.17
N SER A 252 24.95 -8.31 26.32
CA SER A 252 26.12 -9.07 26.76
C SER A 252 27.22 -8.17 27.34
N GLN A 253 27.50 -7.04 26.71
CA GLN A 253 28.47 -6.07 27.20
C GLN A 253 28.04 -5.48 28.55
N VAL A 254 26.74 -5.17 28.74
CA VAL A 254 26.20 -4.71 30.01
C VAL A 254 26.36 -5.80 31.08
N ARG A 255 26.00 -7.06 30.76
CA ARG A 255 26.17 -8.20 31.67
C ARG A 255 27.61 -8.37 32.14
N ASP A 256 28.56 -8.36 31.22
CA ASP A 256 29.98 -8.55 31.51
C ASP A 256 30.56 -7.40 32.32
N LYS A 257 30.19 -6.15 31.96
CA LYS A 257 30.65 -4.93 32.63
C LYS A 257 30.21 -4.87 34.09
N PHE A 258 28.96 -5.22 34.37
CA PHE A 258 28.41 -5.17 35.73
C PHE A 258 28.45 -6.51 36.46
N LYS A 259 28.94 -7.57 35.80
CA LYS A 259 29.00 -8.95 36.34
C LYS A 259 27.65 -9.42 36.87
N ILE A 260 26.60 -9.19 36.08
CA ILE A 260 25.21 -9.51 36.41
C ILE A 260 24.72 -10.73 35.62
N GLN A 261 23.87 -11.53 36.25
CA GLN A 261 23.16 -12.64 35.60
C GLN A 261 21.71 -12.22 35.37
N ILE A 262 21.49 -11.36 34.38
CA ILE A 262 20.17 -10.92 33.93
C ILE A 262 20.04 -11.32 32.47
N SER A 263 19.09 -12.21 32.17
CA SER A 263 18.82 -12.61 30.78
C SER A 263 18.23 -11.45 29.98
N SER A 264 18.41 -11.50 28.66
CA SER A 264 17.80 -10.52 27.76
C SER A 264 16.27 -10.54 27.85
N ASN A 265 15.66 -11.71 28.07
CA ASN A 265 14.22 -11.84 28.28
C ASN A 265 13.74 -11.14 29.56
N GLU A 266 14.46 -11.29 30.68
CA GLU A 266 14.12 -10.57 31.93
C GLU A 266 14.19 -9.05 31.75
N LYS A 267 15.15 -8.57 30.95
CA LYS A 267 15.26 -7.15 30.59
C LYS A 267 14.07 -6.69 29.74
N ASP A 268 13.72 -7.46 28.70
CA ASP A 268 12.60 -7.13 27.83
C ASP A 268 11.27 -7.17 28.60
N ASP A 269 11.04 -8.19 29.44
CA ASP A 269 9.85 -8.30 30.29
C ASP A 269 9.69 -7.10 31.23
N GLU A 270 10.79 -6.63 31.80
CA GLU A 270 10.76 -5.44 32.64
C GLU A 270 10.56 -4.16 31.80
N PHE A 271 11.23 -4.04 30.65
CA PHE A 271 11.06 -2.91 29.72
C PHE A 271 9.60 -2.75 29.28
N LEU A 272 8.92 -3.85 28.92
CA LEU A 272 7.53 -3.84 28.48
C LEU A 272 6.57 -3.29 29.54
N LYS A 273 6.87 -3.45 30.84
CA LYS A 273 6.07 -2.85 31.92
C LYS A 273 6.13 -1.32 31.91
N HIS A 274 7.18 -0.76 31.31
CA HIS A 274 7.41 0.68 31.20
C HIS A 274 7.21 1.21 29.78
N ILE A 275 6.64 0.42 28.87
CA ILE A 275 6.45 0.84 27.46
C ILE A 275 5.65 2.13 27.34
N GLY A 276 4.67 2.38 28.22
CA GLY A 276 3.92 3.64 28.23
C GLY A 276 4.74 4.90 28.53
N ARG A 277 6.05 4.76 28.82
CA ARG A 277 6.98 5.88 28.99
C ARG A 277 7.77 6.22 27.73
N VAL A 278 7.76 5.35 26.70
CA VAL A 278 8.41 5.66 25.43
C VAL A 278 7.66 6.77 24.72
N LYS A 279 8.37 7.53 23.89
CA LYS A 279 7.78 8.63 23.13
C LYS A 279 8.25 8.56 21.69
N GLU A 280 7.32 8.73 20.76
CA GLU A 280 7.68 8.95 19.36
C GLU A 280 8.64 10.14 19.24
N ILE A 281 9.67 10.01 18.42
CA ILE A 281 10.47 11.14 17.97
C ILE A 281 9.57 12.02 17.09
N PRO A 282 9.40 13.32 17.40
CA PRO A 282 8.38 14.14 16.75
C PRO A 282 8.42 14.11 15.21
N GLY A 283 7.34 13.62 14.61
CA GLY A 283 7.16 13.57 13.15
C GLY A 283 7.72 12.32 12.48
N ALA A 284 8.38 11.41 13.20
CA ALA A 284 8.95 10.19 12.64
C ALA A 284 7.86 9.28 12.06
N ARG A 285 6.76 9.07 12.81
CA ARG A 285 5.65 8.24 12.34
C ARG A 285 4.99 8.82 11.09
N ASP A 286 4.68 10.12 11.11
CA ASP A 286 4.07 10.81 9.97
C ASP A 286 4.97 10.76 8.72
N PHE A 287 6.27 10.96 8.90
CA PHE A 287 7.25 10.86 7.81
C PHE A 287 7.32 9.46 7.21
N ILE A 288 7.35 8.42 8.05
CA ILE A 288 7.33 7.01 7.63
C ILE A 288 6.07 6.69 6.84
N ARG A 289 4.89 7.08 7.35
CA ARG A 289 3.61 6.85 6.66
C ARG A 289 3.54 7.53 5.30
N LYS A 290 4.05 8.77 5.20
CA LYS A 290 4.14 9.49 3.92
C LYS A 290 5.14 8.84 2.97
N SER A 291 6.25 8.33 3.50
CA SER A 291 7.29 7.67 2.70
C SER A 291 6.79 6.37 2.08
N GLN A 292 5.96 5.60 2.80
CA GLN A 292 5.31 4.42 2.24
C GLN A 292 4.52 4.72 0.96
N LEU A 293 4.03 5.94 0.73
CA LEU A 293 3.30 6.29 -0.50
C LEU A 293 4.21 6.37 -1.74
N ILE A 294 5.52 6.56 -1.57
CA ILE A 294 6.46 6.87 -2.65
C ILE A 294 7.69 5.94 -2.73
N CYS A 295 8.00 5.20 -1.67
CA CYS A 295 9.10 4.25 -1.63
C CYS A 295 8.79 3.04 -0.73
N MET A 296 9.67 2.05 -0.78
CA MET A 296 9.66 0.95 0.18
C MET A 296 10.28 1.40 1.50
N VAL A 297 9.71 0.91 2.61
CA VAL A 297 10.16 1.24 3.96
C VAL A 297 10.44 -0.05 4.72
N CYS A 298 11.53 -0.08 5.50
CA CYS A 298 11.85 -1.16 6.42
C CYS A 298 12.46 -0.60 7.72
N ILE A 299 12.06 -1.18 8.85
CA ILE A 299 12.59 -0.85 10.18
C ILE A 299 13.71 -1.83 10.52
N ILE A 300 14.82 -1.33 11.05
CA ILE A 300 16.03 -2.10 11.34
C ILE A 300 16.55 -1.75 12.73
N THR A 301 16.53 -2.71 13.65
CA THR A 301 16.92 -2.48 15.06
C THR A 301 17.85 -3.56 15.61
N ASN A 302 18.65 -3.19 16.60
CA ASN A 302 19.39 -4.12 17.46
C ASN A 302 18.55 -4.63 18.63
N SER A 303 17.31 -4.15 18.77
CA SER A 303 16.37 -4.65 19.77
C SER A 303 15.93 -6.08 19.46
N ASN A 304 15.60 -6.82 20.52
CA ASN A 304 15.01 -8.14 20.39
C ASN A 304 13.62 -8.03 19.76
N GLU A 305 13.24 -9.05 18.99
CA GLU A 305 11.96 -9.13 18.28
C GLU A 305 10.75 -8.78 19.17
N VAL A 306 10.67 -9.35 20.38
CA VAL A 306 9.56 -9.10 21.30
C VAL A 306 9.42 -7.62 21.68
N ALA A 307 10.55 -6.95 21.96
CA ALA A 307 10.56 -5.53 22.30
C ALA A 307 10.27 -4.66 21.08
N ALA A 308 10.87 -4.98 19.93
CA ALA A 308 10.68 -4.25 18.69
C ALA A 308 9.22 -4.29 18.20
N ILE A 309 8.59 -5.47 18.18
CA ILE A 309 7.18 -5.63 17.82
C ILE A 309 6.27 -4.84 18.78
N ALA A 310 6.53 -4.91 20.09
CA ALA A 310 5.74 -4.17 21.06
C ALA A 310 5.84 -2.64 20.87
N LEU A 311 7.04 -2.15 20.54
CA LEU A 311 7.27 -0.74 20.21
C LEU A 311 6.54 -0.33 18.95
N LEU A 312 6.68 -1.09 17.86
CA LEU A 312 5.97 -0.80 16.62
C LEU A 312 4.45 -0.79 16.81
N LYS A 313 3.92 -1.74 17.58
CA LYS A 313 2.49 -1.77 17.93
C LYS A 313 2.07 -0.56 18.76
N HIS A 314 2.91 -0.11 19.69
CA HIS A 314 2.65 1.10 20.48
C HIS A 314 2.60 2.37 19.60
N LEU A 315 3.41 2.40 18.54
CA LEU A 315 3.47 3.50 17.57
C LEU A 315 2.40 3.37 16.47
N GLY A 316 1.74 2.21 16.34
CA GLY A 316 0.88 1.86 15.22
C GLY A 316 1.65 1.80 13.91
N LEU A 317 2.78 1.08 13.90
CA LEU A 317 3.70 0.82 12.79
C LEU A 317 4.03 -0.68 12.67
N ASP A 318 3.24 -1.57 13.28
CA ASP A 318 3.45 -3.01 13.34
C ASP A 318 3.15 -3.75 12.03
N ASP A 319 2.64 -3.04 11.02
CA ASP A 319 2.48 -3.49 9.64
C ASP A 319 3.77 -3.37 8.81
N LEU A 320 4.81 -2.71 9.33
CA LEU A 320 6.05 -2.49 8.59
C LEU A 320 6.98 -3.71 8.60
N PRO A 321 7.71 -3.96 7.49
CA PRO A 321 8.83 -4.89 7.49
C PRO A 321 9.84 -4.54 8.59
N LEU A 322 10.30 -5.53 9.32
CA LEU A 322 11.19 -5.38 10.47
C LEU A 322 12.38 -6.36 10.37
N ILE A 323 13.59 -5.84 10.58
CA ILE A 323 14.81 -6.62 10.82
C ILE A 323 15.26 -6.36 12.25
N THR A 324 15.41 -7.43 13.02
CA THR A 324 15.75 -7.43 14.46
C THR A 324 17.14 -8.01 14.69
N ALA A 325 17.60 -8.02 15.95
CA ALA A 325 18.84 -8.70 16.32
C ALA A 325 18.82 -10.22 16.06
N GLN A 326 17.64 -10.84 16.01
CA GLN A 326 17.47 -12.28 15.75
C GLN A 326 17.62 -12.63 14.26
N ASP A 327 17.46 -11.65 13.36
CA ASP A 327 17.45 -11.86 11.91
C ASP A 327 18.85 -11.92 11.30
N VAL A 328 19.89 -11.62 12.08
CA VAL A 328 21.27 -11.44 11.62
C VAL A 328 22.29 -12.10 12.54
N GLN A 329 23.47 -12.40 12.01
CA GLN A 329 24.60 -12.89 12.80
C GLN A 329 25.30 -11.73 13.54
N ALA A 330 25.47 -10.59 12.88
CA ALA A 330 26.10 -9.39 13.43
C ALA A 330 25.15 -8.18 13.33
N GLY A 331 24.69 -7.68 14.48
CA GLY A 331 23.91 -6.45 14.57
C GLY A 331 24.73 -5.19 14.26
N LYS A 332 24.05 -4.04 14.21
CA LYS A 332 24.67 -2.72 14.00
C LYS A 332 25.77 -2.48 15.04
N PRO A 333 26.92 -1.86 14.66
CA PRO A 333 27.17 -1.11 13.43
C PRO A 333 27.62 -1.96 12.23
N ASN A 334 27.55 -3.30 12.31
CA ASN A 334 27.78 -4.14 11.13
C ASN A 334 26.74 -3.82 10.03
N PRO A 335 27.12 -3.78 8.74
CA PRO A 335 26.17 -3.52 7.64
C PRO A 335 25.21 -4.70 7.33
N GLU A 336 25.39 -5.88 7.94
CA GLU A 336 24.57 -7.08 7.70
C GLU A 336 23.05 -6.85 7.80
N PRO A 337 22.50 -6.15 8.82
CA PRO A 337 21.06 -5.89 8.91
C PRO A 337 20.53 -5.09 7.72
N TYR A 338 21.27 -4.07 7.29
CA TYR A 338 20.95 -3.26 6.13
C TYR A 338 21.02 -4.10 4.84
N ALA A 339 22.08 -4.91 4.68
CA ALA A 339 22.23 -5.79 3.52
C ALA A 339 21.13 -6.88 3.47
N LYS A 340 20.66 -7.36 4.62
CA LYS A 340 19.49 -8.25 4.69
C LYS A 340 18.21 -7.53 4.26
N ALA A 341 17.92 -6.37 4.83
CA ALA A 341 16.74 -5.56 4.46
C ALA A 341 16.71 -5.27 2.95
N MET A 342 17.85 -4.87 2.37
CA MET A 342 17.97 -4.59 0.93
C MET A 342 17.67 -5.82 0.08
N ARG A 343 18.15 -7.02 0.48
CA ARG A 343 17.85 -8.27 -0.21
C ARG A 343 16.38 -8.63 -0.12
N ASP A 344 15.78 -8.49 1.06
CA ASP A 344 14.37 -8.81 1.30
C ASP A 344 13.45 -7.86 0.52
N LEU A 345 13.85 -6.60 0.36
CA LEU A 345 13.15 -5.59 -0.45
C LEU A 345 13.48 -5.65 -1.95
N GLY A 346 14.48 -6.43 -2.37
CA GLY A 346 14.92 -6.50 -3.77
C GLY A 346 15.56 -5.20 -4.30
N VAL A 347 16.21 -4.42 -3.45
CA VAL A 347 16.84 -3.13 -3.81
C VAL A 347 18.37 -3.18 -3.73
N SER A 348 19.02 -2.33 -4.52
CA SER A 348 20.46 -2.14 -4.46
C SER A 348 20.86 -1.10 -3.39
N PRO A 349 22.09 -1.18 -2.85
CA PRO A 349 22.58 -0.19 -1.88
C PRO A 349 22.55 1.25 -2.41
N SER A 350 22.77 1.45 -3.71
CA SER A 350 22.70 2.77 -4.36
C SER A 350 21.29 3.34 -4.45
N ASN A 351 20.26 2.51 -4.23
CA ASN A 351 18.86 2.90 -4.22
C ASN A 351 18.26 2.81 -2.81
N CYS A 352 19.04 3.14 -1.78
CA CYS A 352 18.60 3.15 -0.40
C CYS A 352 19.02 4.43 0.30
N MET A 353 18.22 4.87 1.26
CA MET A 353 18.56 5.93 2.22
C MET A 353 18.36 5.39 3.63
N VAL A 354 19.39 5.53 4.46
CA VAL A 354 19.39 5.07 5.85
C VAL A 354 19.15 6.26 6.77
N PHE A 355 18.29 6.09 7.76
CA PHE A 355 18.00 7.06 8.81
C PHE A 355 18.41 6.46 10.15
N GLU A 356 19.40 7.06 10.79
CA GLU A 356 19.94 6.65 12.08
C GLU A 356 20.29 7.88 12.94
N ASP A 357 20.35 7.71 14.25
CA ASP A 357 20.66 8.75 15.24
C ASP A 357 22.11 8.67 15.78
N SER A 358 22.93 7.76 15.23
CA SER A 358 24.31 7.46 15.70
C SER A 358 25.40 7.65 14.66
#